data_AF-A0A174L7B6-F1
#
_entry.id   AF-A0A174L7B6-F1
#
_cell.length_a   1.000
_cell.length_b   1.000
_cell.length_c   1.000
_cell.angle_alpha   90.00
_cell.angle_beta   90.00
_cell.angle_gamma   90.00
#
_symmetry.space_group_name_H-M   'P 1'
#
loop_
_entity.id
_entity.type
_entity.pdbx_description
1 polymer ?
#
loop_
_entity_poly.entity_id
_entity_poly.type
_entity_poly.pdbx_seq_one_letter_code
_entity_poly.pdbx_strand_id
1 'polypeptide(L)' 'MEHTLALIEKAHEGDKAARDTLAEENMGLVWSMVRRFANRGVEMEDLCQIGSIGLLKAIDKFDPSFEVCFSTYAVPIE' A
#
# COMPACT_ATOMS: atom_id res chain seq x y z
N MET A 1 -13.38 -7.28 0.92
CA MET A 1 -13.24 -6.60 -0.38
C MET A 1 -14.03 -5.30 -0.39
N GLU A 2 -15.33 -5.31 -0.04
CA GLU A 2 -16.17 -4.10 0.00
C GLU A 2 -15.62 -3.00 0.94
N HIS A 3 -15.12 -3.36 2.12
CA HIS A 3 -14.54 -2.40 3.07
C HIS A 3 -13.34 -1.61 2.52
N THR A 4 -12.34 -2.32 1.97
CA THR A 4 -11.14 -1.70 1.40
C THR A 4 -11.49 -0.77 0.24
N LEU A 5 -12.42 -1.17 -0.62
CA LEU A 5 -12.87 -0.34 -1.74
C LEU A 5 -13.59 0.93 -1.26
N ALA A 6 -14.46 0.81 -0.25
CA ALA A 6 -15.14 1.96 0.33
C ALA A 6 -14.17 2.95 1.00
N LEU A 7 -13.11 2.46 1.64
CA LEU A 7 -12.05 3.33 2.17
C LEU A 7 -11.25 3.99 1.05
N ILE A 8 -10.98 3.28 -0.06
CA ILE A 8 -10.23 3.83 -1.20
C ILE A 8 -11.03 4.97 -1.85
N GLU A 9 -12.33 4.78 -2.05
CA GLU A 9 -13.22 5.81 -2.59
C GLU A 9 -13.18 7.07 -1.73
N LYS A 10 -13.35 6.93 -0.40
CA LYS A 10 -13.25 8.06 0.53
C LYS A 10 -11.88 8.72 0.52
N ALA A 11 -10.80 7.92 0.46
CA ALA A 11 -9.44 8.45 0.37
C ALA A 11 -9.25 9.30 -0.90
N HIS A 12 -9.85 8.89 -2.03
CA HIS A 12 -9.82 9.65 -3.29
C HIS A 12 -10.64 10.94 -3.23
N GLU A 13 -11.70 10.98 -2.43
CA GLU A 13 -12.47 12.20 -2.13
C GLU A 13 -11.71 13.16 -1.18
N GLY A 14 -10.54 12.76 -0.68
CA GLY A 14 -9.68 13.55 0.20
C GLY A 14 -9.85 13.26 1.69
N ASP A 15 -10.57 12.20 2.06
CA ASP A 15 -10.66 11.73 3.44
C ASP A 15 -9.31 11.17 3.91
N LYS A 16 -8.59 11.99 4.69
CA LYS A 16 -7.30 11.62 5.27
C LYS A 16 -7.42 10.46 6.25
N ALA A 17 -8.50 10.37 7.03
CA ALA A 17 -8.67 9.29 8.00
C ALA A 17 -8.87 7.95 7.29
N ALA A 18 -9.61 7.93 6.17
CA ALA A 18 -9.74 6.74 5.34
C ALA A 18 -8.38 6.33 4.74
N ARG A 19 -7.59 7.29 4.26
CA ARG A 19 -6.24 7.06 3.74
C ARG A 19 -5.28 6.51 4.80
N ASP A 20 -5.29 7.07 6.00
CA ASP A 20 -4.45 6.64 7.11
C ASP A 20 -4.85 5.23 7.57
N THR A 21 -6.16 4.96 7.70
CA THR A 21 -6.68 3.61 7.98
C THR A 21 -6.20 2.59 6.94
N LEU A 22 -6.29 2.91 5.65
CA LEU A 22 -5.79 2.03 4.59
C LEU A 22 -4.30 1.77 4.71
N ALA A 23 -3.51 2.80 4.99
CA ALA A 23 -2.08 2.66 5.17
C ALA A 23 -1.77 1.73 6.34
N GLU A 24 -2.40 1.95 7.50
CA GLU A 24 -2.24 1.13 8.71
C GLU A 24 -2.62 -0.34 8.48
N GLU A 25 -3.79 -0.60 7.91
CA GLU A 25 -4.28 -1.96 7.63
C GLU A 25 -3.37 -2.72 6.66
N ASN A 26 -2.71 -2.02 5.73
CA ASN A 26 -1.86 -2.61 4.70
C ASN A 26 -0.36 -2.53 5.03
N MET A 27 0.04 -2.04 6.20
CA MET A 27 1.46 -2.04 6.62
C MET A 27 2.07 -3.45 6.64
N GLY A 28 1.27 -4.48 6.91
CA GLY A 28 1.72 -5.87 6.85
C GLY A 28 2.20 -6.30 5.46
N LEU A 29 1.62 -5.73 4.39
CA LEU A 29 2.06 -5.96 3.01
C LEU A 29 3.45 -5.37 2.77
N VAL A 30 3.69 -4.15 3.27
CA VAL A 30 5.01 -3.50 3.20
C VAL A 30 6.05 -4.36 3.90
N TRP A 31 5.78 -4.79 5.13
CA TRP A 31 6.68 -5.67 5.89
C TRP A 31 6.97 -6.99 5.17
N SER A 32 5.96 -7.60 4.54
CA SER A 32 6.14 -8.82 3.75
C SER A 32 7.06 -8.60 2.54
N MET A 33 6.92 -7.47 1.86
CA MET A 33 7.72 -7.13 0.69
C MET A 33 9.17 -6.78 1.04
N VAL A 34 9.40 -5.91 2.03
CA VAL A 34 10.76 -5.46 2.40
C VAL A 34 11.63 -6.61 2.89
N ARG A 35 11.04 -7.64 3.53
CA ARG A 35 11.78 -8.85 3.95
C ARG A 35 12.45 -9.58 2.79
N ARG A 36 11.94 -9.46 1.55
CA ARG A 36 12.54 -10.03 0.34
C ARG A 36 13.81 -9.29 -0.09
N PHE A 37 13.96 -8.04 0.35
CA PHE A 37 15.12 -7.18 0.07
C PHE A 37 16.07 -7.05 1.28
N ALA A 38 15.76 -7.73 2.39
CA ALA A 38 16.62 -7.78 3.56
C ALA A 38 18.02 -8.33 3.22
N ASN A 39 19.04 -7.89 3.97
CA ASN A 39 20.45 -8.30 3.82
C ASN A 39 21.14 -7.85 2.51
N ARG A 40 20.58 -6.88 1.79
CA ARG A 40 21.24 -6.26 0.61
C ARG A 40 22.10 -5.03 0.96
N GLY A 41 22.43 -4.84 2.24
CA GLY A 41 23.21 -3.70 2.72
C GLY A 41 22.42 -2.40 2.93
N VAL A 42 21.09 -2.48 2.88
CA VAL A 42 20.17 -1.36 3.19
C VAL A 42 19.46 -1.67 4.50
N GLU A 43 19.32 -0.67 5.36
CA GLU A 43 18.62 -0.80 6.62
C GLU A 43 17.13 -1.11 6.41
N MET A 44 16.57 -1.99 7.25
CA MET A 44 15.17 -2.39 7.13
C MET A 44 14.22 -1.20 7.32
N GLU A 45 14.60 -0.21 8.14
CA GLU A 45 13.81 1.00 8.34
C GLU A 45 13.69 1.83 7.06
N ASP A 46 14.79 2.01 6.33
CA ASP A 46 14.81 2.72 5.05
C ASP A 46 13.92 2.01 4.01
N LEU A 47 14.01 0.68 3.94
CA LEU A 47 13.16 -0.13 3.07
C LEU A 47 11.68 0.01 3.44
N CYS A 48 11.36 0.00 4.73
CA CYS A 48 10.00 0.24 5.22
C CYS A 48 9.50 1.63 4.84
N GLN A 49 10.29 2.68 5.00
CA GLN A 49 9.89 4.03 4.61
C GLN A 49 9.59 4.14 3.12
N ILE A 50 10.46 3.60 2.27
CA ILE A 50 10.25 3.56 0.82
C ILE A 50 8.99 2.75 0.48
N GLY A 51 8.81 1.60 1.12
CA GLY A 51 7.63 0.75 0.94
C GLY A 51 6.33 1.45 1.35
N SER A 52 6.33 2.17 2.47
CA SER A 52 5.19 2.97 2.93
C SER A 52 4.85 4.09 1.94
N ILE A 53 5.86 4.77 1.37
CA ILE A 53 5.63 5.76 0.30
C ILE A 53 5.01 5.11 -0.93
N GLY A 54 5.48 3.91 -1.30
CA GLY A 54 4.90 3.11 -2.39
C GLY A 54 3.44 2.75 -2.13
N LEU A 55 3.14 2.30 -0.91
CA LEU A 55 1.78 1.96 -0.48
C LEU A 55 0.84 3.16 -0.56
N LEU A 56 1.26 4.33 -0.05
CA LEU A 56 0.46 5.56 -0.12
C LEU A 56 0.18 5.95 -1.57
N LYS A 57 1.19 5.89 -2.45
CA LYS A 57 1.00 6.14 -3.88
C LYS A 57 0.07 5.13 -4.54
N ALA A 58 0.08 3.87 -4.09
CA ALA A 58 -0.82 2.84 -4.59
C ALA A 58 -2.27 3.14 -4.17
N ILE A 59 -2.50 3.54 -2.91
CA ILE A 59 -3.81 4.00 -2.43
C ILE A 59 -4.32 5.15 -3.30
N ASP A 60 -3.48 6.17 -3.52
CA ASP A 60 -3.83 7.37 -4.27
C ASP A 60 -4.12 7.10 -5.77
N LYS A 61 -3.72 5.96 -6.33
CA LYS A 61 -3.81 5.65 -7.78
C LYS A 61 -4.59 4.38 -8.13
N PHE A 62 -5.00 3.60 -7.14
CA PHE A 62 -5.70 2.34 -7.40
C PHE A 62 -7.06 2.60 -8.04
N ASP A 63 -7.31 2.02 -9.20
CA ASP A 63 -8.61 2.07 -9.86
C ASP A 63 -9.36 0.75 -9.65
N PRO A 64 -10.53 0.75 -9.00
CA PRO A 64 -11.36 -0.45 -8.84
C PRO A 64 -11.76 -1.12 -10.16
N SER A 65 -11.72 -0.42 -11.29
CA SER A 65 -12.03 -0.96 -12.62
C SER A 65 -10.96 -1.91 -13.17
N PHE A 66 -9.80 -2.02 -12.53
CA PHE A 66 -8.76 -2.97 -12.93
C PHE A 66 -9.13 -4.44 -12.67
N GLU A 67 -10.24 -4.72 -11.99
CA GLU A 67 -10.72 -6.08 -11.67
C GLU A 67 -9.67 -6.94 -10.91
N VAL A 68 -8.71 -6.29 -10.23
CA VAL A 68 -7.70 -6.92 -9.40
C VAL A 68 -7.82 -6.46 -7.95
N CYS A 69 -7.33 -7.28 -7.02
CA CYS A 69 -7.23 -6.90 -5.62
C CYS A 69 -6.22 -5.75 -5.44
N PHE A 70 -6.51 -4.83 -4.51
CA PHE A 70 -5.60 -3.75 -4.15
C PHE A 70 -4.19 -4.25 -3.77
N SER A 71 -4.09 -5.34 -3.00
CA SER A 71 -2.82 -5.95 -2.61
C SER A 71 -1.99 -6.42 -3.81
N THR A 72 -2.64 -6.86 -4.89
CA THR A 72 -1.97 -7.23 -6.13
C THR A 72 -1.43 -6.00 -6.86
N TYR A 73 -2.21 -4.92 -6.92
CA TYR A 73 -1.80 -3.66 -7.54
C TYR A 73 -0.66 -2.96 -6.79
N ALA A 74 -0.70 -3.00 -5.45
CA ALA A 74 0.27 -2.32 -4.59
C ALA A 74 1.66 -2.98 -4.57
N VAL A 75 1.79 -4.20 -5.11
CA VAL A 75 3.05 -4.93 -5.19
C VAL A 75 3.68 -4.71 -6.56
N PRO A 76 4.91 -4.16 -6.64
CA PRO A 76 5.63 -4.05 -7.91
C PRO A 76 5.91 -5.43 -8.50
N ILE A 77 5.71 -5.57 -9.81
CA ILE A 77 6.08 -6.75 -10.59
C ILE A 77 7.53 -6.56 -11.04
N GLU A 78 8.40 -7.52 -10.70
CA GLU A 78 9.81 -7.59 -11.14
C GLU A 78 9.95 -7.88 -12.64
#